data_AF-A0A3B3SKW2-F1
#
_entry.id   AF-A0A3B3SKW2-F1
#
_cell.length_a   1.000
_cell.length_b   1.000
_cell.length_c   1.000
_cell.angle_alpha   90.00
_cell.angle_beta   90.00
_cell.angle_gamma   90.00
#
_symmetry.space_group_name_H-M   'P 1'
#
loop_
_entity.id
_entity.type
_entity.pdbx_description
1 polymer ?
#
loop_
_entity_poly.entity_id
_entity_poly.type
_entity_poly.pdbx_seq_one_letter_code
_entity_poly.pdbx_strand_id
1 'polypeptide(L)'
;VSLSYHYYFVDIGMTWPEAQSYCRKTYDDLATIENQDDMQRLINSIGLAYTGAAWIGLQKPGGWMWQWSLEEQSFYSNVEFYNWALGEPNNNGGQENCIVIRNSGYWNDYTCDFLSYFVCYTDAQSYCRKYYTDLVTINNLHENQLIYAEVAQGTQVWIGLFRDFWQWSDQANSTFYSWKL
;
A
#
# COMPACT_ATOMS: atom_id res chain seq x y z
N VAL A 1 -11.89 0.40 -6.42
CA VAL A 1 -10.62 0.37 -7.19
C VAL A 1 -9.98 -0.99 -7.01
N SER A 2 -9.45 -1.65 -8.06
CA SER A 2 -8.70 -2.92 -7.89
C SER A 2 -7.21 -2.65 -8.01
N LEU A 3 -6.63 -2.09 -6.95
CA LEU A 3 -5.17 -2.05 -6.79
C LEU A 3 -4.71 -3.45 -6.42
N SER A 4 -3.59 -3.89 -7.00
CA SER A 4 -2.94 -5.18 -6.77
C SER A 4 -2.25 -5.29 -5.41
N TYR A 5 -2.56 -4.39 -4.47
CA TYR A 5 -1.99 -4.36 -3.14
C TYR A 5 -2.62 -5.42 -2.24
N HIS A 6 -1.78 -6.26 -1.65
CA HIS A 6 -2.14 -7.13 -0.53
C HIS A 6 -1.37 -6.71 0.71
N TYR A 7 -2.08 -6.58 1.84
CA TYR A 7 -1.50 -6.15 3.11
C TYR A 7 -1.33 -7.33 4.06
N TYR A 8 -0.18 -7.36 4.74
CA TYR A 8 0.19 -8.41 5.68
C TYR A 8 0.48 -7.78 7.04
N PHE A 9 -0.36 -8.06 8.02
CA PHE A 9 -0.10 -7.68 9.40
C PHE A 9 0.93 -8.63 10.01
N VAL A 10 2.00 -8.06 10.57
CA VAL A 10 3.08 -8.80 11.21
C VAL A 10 3.11 -8.44 12.69
N ASP A 11 2.79 -9.42 13.53
CA ASP A 11 2.65 -9.32 14.98
C ASP A 11 3.98 -9.50 15.73
N ILE A 12 5.06 -8.97 15.15
CA ILE A 12 6.41 -8.99 15.72
C ILE A 12 6.80 -7.53 16.03
N GLY A 13 7.22 -7.26 17.26
CA GLY A 13 7.64 -5.92 17.67
C GLY A 13 9.01 -5.55 17.09
N MET A 14 9.05 -4.51 16.26
CA MET A 14 10.27 -3.98 15.65
C MET A 14 10.27 -2.46 15.66
N THR A 15 11.46 -1.85 15.60
CA THR A 15 11.59 -0.44 15.26
C THR A 15 11.15 -0.22 13.81
N TRP A 16 10.82 1.03 13.44
CA TRP A 16 10.38 1.31 12.07
C TRP A 16 11.43 0.90 11.01
N PRO A 17 12.74 1.20 11.16
CA PRO A 17 13.75 0.79 10.18
C PRO A 17 13.93 -0.74 10.09
N GLU A 18 13.80 -1.46 11.21
CA GLU A 18 13.86 -2.92 11.24
C GLU A 18 12.64 -3.52 10.54
N ALA A 19 11.44 -3.00 10.81
CA ALA A 19 10.20 -3.41 10.17
C ALA A 19 10.25 -3.18 8.65
N GLN A 20 10.76 -2.02 8.21
CA GLN A 20 10.98 -1.74 6.78
C GLN A 20 11.92 -2.77 6.15
N SER A 21 13.04 -3.05 6.80
CA SER A 21 14.02 -4.03 6.32
C SER A 21 13.42 -5.44 6.25
N TYR A 22 12.58 -5.81 7.21
CA TYR A 22 11.85 -7.07 7.21
C TYR A 22 10.88 -7.15 6.03
N CYS A 23 10.08 -6.10 5.81
CA CYS A 23 9.12 -6.06 4.72
C CYS A 23 9.82 -6.13 3.36
N ARG A 24 10.91 -5.38 3.14
CA ARG A 24 11.68 -5.44 1.88
C ARG A 24 12.36 -6.77 1.61
N LYS A 25 12.60 -7.57 2.65
CA LYS A 25 13.19 -8.90 2.53
C LYS A 25 12.17 -9.98 2.22
N THR A 26 10.94 -9.82 2.71
CA THR A 26 9.90 -10.87 2.73
C THR A 26 8.74 -10.57 1.76
N TYR A 27 8.50 -9.29 1.51
CA TYR A 27 7.43 -8.68 0.72
C TYR A 27 8.05 -7.57 -0.16
N ASP A 28 7.30 -6.50 -0.47
CA ASP A 28 7.86 -5.35 -1.20
C ASP A 28 8.34 -4.23 -0.26
N ASP A 29 7.50 -3.69 0.64
CA ASP A 29 7.87 -2.67 1.63
C ASP A 29 6.82 -2.60 2.77
N LEU A 30 7.01 -1.69 3.75
CA LEU A 30 5.97 -1.26 4.66
C LEU A 30 4.80 -0.64 3.89
N ALA A 31 3.59 -0.81 4.42
CA ALA A 31 2.36 -0.46 3.73
C ALA A 31 2.29 1.00 3.26
N THR A 32 1.95 1.18 1.99
CA THR A 32 1.55 2.46 1.38
C THR A 32 0.02 2.54 1.32
N ILE A 33 -0.54 3.72 1.57
CA ILE A 33 -1.99 3.97 1.55
C ILE A 33 -2.25 5.19 0.66
N GLU A 34 -2.86 4.98 -0.51
CA GLU A 34 -3.10 6.06 -1.48
C GLU A 34 -4.54 6.59 -1.40
N ASN A 35 -5.47 5.82 -0.84
CA ASN A 35 -6.88 6.15 -0.81
C ASN A 35 -7.66 5.39 0.29
N GLN A 36 -8.96 5.64 0.37
CA GLN A 36 -9.86 5.02 1.34
C GLN A 36 -10.03 3.49 1.15
N ASP A 37 -9.95 2.99 -0.09
CA ASP A 37 -10.04 1.54 -0.35
C ASP A 37 -8.80 0.82 0.18
N ASP A 38 -7.60 1.40 0.02
CA ASP A 38 -6.35 0.91 0.62
C ASP A 38 -6.44 0.87 2.14
N MET A 39 -6.90 1.97 2.73
CA MET A 39 -7.11 2.09 4.18
C MET A 39 -7.97 0.95 4.70
N GLN A 40 -9.11 0.67 4.04
CA GLN A 40 -10.02 -0.39 4.48
C GLN A 40 -9.40 -1.78 4.34
N ARG A 41 -8.70 -2.06 3.24
CA ARG A 41 -7.98 -3.34 3.06
C ARG A 41 -6.90 -3.54 4.13
N LEU A 42 -6.15 -2.50 4.43
CA LEU A 42 -5.12 -2.53 5.45
C LEU A 42 -5.71 -2.77 6.85
N ILE A 43 -6.75 -2.03 7.25
CA ILE A 43 -7.41 -2.22 8.55
C ILE A 43 -7.95 -3.65 8.69
N ASN A 44 -8.53 -4.19 7.62
CA ASN A 44 -9.03 -5.57 7.61
C ASN A 44 -7.91 -6.59 7.87
N SER A 45 -6.67 -6.32 7.42
CA SER A 45 -5.52 -7.20 7.66
C SER A 45 -5.05 -7.21 9.12
N ILE A 46 -5.21 -6.08 9.84
CA ILE A 46 -4.85 -5.96 11.26
C ILE A 46 -5.82 -6.76 12.16
N GLY A 47 -7.09 -6.80 11.76
CA GLY A 47 -8.15 -7.50 12.49
C GLY A 47 -8.69 -6.73 13.70
N LEU A 48 -9.94 -7.01 14.06
CA LEU A 48 -10.68 -6.26 15.10
C LEU A 48 -10.16 -6.47 16.52
N ALA A 49 -9.48 -7.59 16.79
CA ALA A 49 -9.01 -7.94 18.13
C ALA A 49 -7.77 -7.13 18.55
N TYR A 50 -6.97 -6.65 17.59
CA TYR A 50 -5.78 -5.87 17.88
C TYR A 50 -6.15 -4.39 18.09
N THR A 51 -5.83 -3.86 19.27
CA THR A 51 -6.12 -2.46 19.66
C THR A 51 -4.87 -1.58 19.76
N GLY A 52 -3.70 -2.17 19.52
CA GLY A 52 -2.42 -1.47 19.49
C GLY A 52 -2.24 -0.64 18.21
N ALA A 53 -1.03 -0.13 18.04
CA ALA A 53 -0.63 0.61 16.85
C ALA A 53 0.26 -0.26 15.95
N ALA A 54 0.34 0.03 14.66
CA ALA A 54 1.17 -0.70 13.72
C ALA A 54 1.92 0.27 12.81
N TRP A 55 3.20 0.04 12.53
CA TRP A 55 3.95 0.84 11.57
C TRP A 55 3.39 0.71 10.16
N ILE A 56 3.36 1.83 9.44
CA ILE A 56 3.14 1.91 7.99
C ILE A 56 4.33 2.62 7.33
N GLY A 57 4.39 2.64 6.00
CA GLY A 57 5.55 3.10 5.24
C GLY A 57 5.77 4.62 5.22
N LEU A 58 4.88 5.42 5.81
CA LEU A 58 5.01 6.88 5.82
C LEU A 58 6.05 7.34 6.85
N GLN A 59 7.00 8.16 6.42
CA GLN A 59 8.05 8.72 7.28
C GLN A 59 8.47 10.14 6.85
N LYS A 60 9.19 10.85 7.73
CA LYS A 60 9.93 12.09 7.44
C LYS A 60 11.43 11.80 7.50
N PRO A 61 12.10 11.43 6.38
CA PRO A 61 13.51 11.09 6.39
C PRO A 61 14.38 12.36 6.44
N GLY A 62 14.64 12.87 7.64
CA GLY A 62 15.58 14.00 7.87
C GLY A 62 15.16 15.35 7.25
N GLY A 63 13.92 15.47 6.77
CA GLY A 63 13.37 16.66 6.13
C GLY A 63 11.98 17.03 6.66
N TRP A 64 11.31 17.95 5.96
CA TRP A 64 10.02 18.53 6.39
C TRP A 64 8.78 17.85 5.80
N MET A 65 8.96 16.97 4.81
CA MET A 65 7.86 16.39 4.05
C MET A 65 7.71 14.90 4.34
N TRP A 66 6.47 14.45 4.46
CA TRP A 66 6.12 13.04 4.54
C TRP A 66 6.39 12.35 3.19
N GLN A 67 6.95 11.15 3.27
CA GLN A 67 7.30 10.35 2.10
C GLN A 67 7.00 8.87 2.40
N TRP A 68 6.42 8.19 1.41
CA TRP A 68 6.24 6.75 1.48
C TRP A 68 7.57 6.03 1.27
N SER A 69 7.76 4.90 1.96
CA SER A 69 9.00 4.14 1.91
C SER A 69 9.28 3.48 0.56
N LEU A 70 8.23 3.07 -0.18
CA LEU A 70 8.40 2.41 -1.48
C LEU A 70 8.73 3.40 -2.60
N GLU A 71 8.20 4.62 -2.58
CA GLU A 71 8.39 5.57 -3.68
C GLU A 71 9.90 5.79 -3.91
N GLU A 72 10.37 5.51 -5.14
CA GLU A 72 11.69 5.96 -5.56
C GLU A 72 11.72 7.47 -5.31
N GLN A 73 12.74 7.93 -4.59
CA GLN A 73 12.92 9.30 -4.11
C GLN A 73 12.85 10.33 -5.25
N SER A 74 11.65 10.57 -5.76
CA SER A 74 11.35 11.72 -6.56
C SER A 74 11.25 12.86 -5.56
N PHE A 75 11.90 13.97 -5.88
CA PHE A 75 11.90 15.19 -5.07
C PHE A 75 10.48 15.74 -4.81
N TYR A 76 9.45 15.15 -5.44
CA TYR A 76 8.05 15.54 -5.45
C TYR A 76 7.11 14.37 -5.12
N SER A 77 7.49 13.47 -4.20
CA SER A 77 6.53 12.57 -3.53
C SER A 77 5.38 13.41 -2.95
N ASN A 78 4.25 13.51 -3.66
CA ASN A 78 3.08 14.25 -3.21
C ASN A 78 2.15 13.27 -2.49
N VAL A 79 2.29 13.20 -1.17
CA VAL A 79 1.36 12.40 -0.36
C VAL A 79 0.05 13.17 -0.29
N GLU A 80 -0.97 12.66 -0.99
CA GLU A 80 -2.28 13.32 -1.14
C GLU A 80 -3.32 12.82 -0.13
N PHE A 81 -3.13 11.61 0.40
CA PHE A 81 -4.04 10.98 1.34
C PHE A 81 -3.46 10.93 2.75
N TYR A 82 -4.23 11.44 3.70
CA TYR A 82 -3.92 11.39 5.12
C TYR A 82 -5.16 11.03 5.94
N ASN A 83 -4.96 10.33 7.05
CA ASN A 83 -6.02 10.05 8.00
C ASN A 83 -5.55 10.25 9.45
N TRP A 84 -5.04 11.45 9.75
CA TRP A 84 -4.55 11.81 11.08
C TRP A 84 -5.60 11.63 12.17
N ALA A 85 -5.18 11.15 13.33
CA ALA A 85 -5.97 11.24 14.55
C ALA A 85 -6.16 12.71 14.94
N LEU A 86 -7.18 12.98 15.76
CA LEU A 86 -7.42 14.32 16.27
C LEU A 86 -6.20 14.81 17.08
N GLY A 87 -5.60 15.90 16.62
CA GLY A 87 -4.41 16.50 17.25
C GLY A 87 -3.08 16.11 16.59
N GLU A 88 -3.11 15.20 15.60
CA GLU A 88 -1.91 14.74 14.89
C GLU A 88 -1.73 15.40 13.51
N PRO A 89 -0.49 15.46 12.98
CA PRO A 89 0.76 15.10 13.64
C PRO A 89 1.20 16.17 14.65
N ASN A 90 1.66 15.77 15.83
CA ASN A 90 1.99 16.70 16.91
C ASN A 90 3.52 16.86 17.15
N ASN A 91 4.33 15.98 16.55
CA ASN A 91 5.78 15.95 16.71
C ASN A 91 6.26 16.03 18.17
N ASN A 92 5.66 15.23 19.06
CA ASN A 92 5.94 15.26 20.49
C ASN A 92 7.42 14.96 20.77
N GLY A 93 8.05 15.83 21.58
CA GLY A 93 9.49 15.74 21.84
C GLY A 93 10.39 16.06 20.64
N GLY A 94 9.83 16.47 19.49
CA GLY A 94 10.58 16.92 18.31
C GLY A 94 11.19 15.80 17.46
N GLN A 95 10.82 14.54 17.69
CA GLN A 95 11.48 13.38 17.10
C GLN A 95 10.49 12.32 16.56
N GLU A 96 9.25 12.71 16.26
CA GLU A 96 8.24 11.81 15.72
C GLU A 96 8.21 11.88 14.19
N ASN A 97 8.97 10.97 13.59
CA ASN A 97 9.26 10.97 12.16
C ASN A 97 8.73 9.72 11.44
N CYS A 98 8.04 8.82 12.14
CA CYS A 98 7.50 7.57 11.60
C CYS A 98 6.03 7.42 11.95
N ILE A 99 5.22 6.83 11.07
CA ILE A 99 3.77 6.76 11.27
C ILE A 99 3.31 5.39 11.76
N VAL A 100 2.52 5.41 12.82
CA VAL A 100 1.69 4.28 13.21
C VAL A 100 0.23 4.49 12.84
N ILE A 101 -0.45 3.38 12.57
CA ILE A 101 -1.90 3.31 12.38
C ILE A 101 -2.54 2.42 13.45
N ARG A 102 -3.77 2.73 13.85
CA ARG A 102 -4.60 1.86 14.69
C ARG A 102 -5.64 1.12 13.85
N ASN A 103 -6.28 0.09 14.42
CA ASN A 103 -7.40 -0.61 13.75
C ASN A 103 -8.62 0.28 13.45
N SER A 104 -8.70 1.50 14.01
CA SER A 104 -9.66 2.53 13.64
C SER A 104 -9.33 3.27 12.33
N GLY A 105 -8.13 3.05 11.78
CA GLY A 105 -7.61 3.72 10.60
C GLY A 105 -6.88 5.03 10.86
N TYR A 106 -6.96 5.57 12.08
CA TYR A 106 -6.33 6.86 12.39
C TYR A 106 -4.82 6.75 12.59
N TRP A 107 -4.11 7.77 12.10
CA TRP A 107 -2.65 7.84 12.07
C TRP A 107 -2.11 8.72 13.19
N ASN A 108 -0.91 8.38 13.65
CA ASN A 108 -0.15 9.16 14.62
C ASN A 108 1.32 9.17 14.19
N ASP A 109 1.99 10.33 14.26
CA ASP A 109 3.45 10.34 14.21
C ASP A 109 4.03 9.83 15.52
N TYR A 110 5.13 9.11 15.44
CA TYR A 110 5.77 8.49 16.58
C TYR A 110 7.28 8.39 16.40
N THR A 111 7.98 8.23 17.52
CA THR A 111 9.43 8.05 17.50
C THR A 111 9.78 6.72 16.83
N CYS A 112 10.60 6.75 15.78
CA CYS A 112 10.91 5.60 14.93
C CYS A 112 11.55 4.41 15.67
N ASP A 113 12.16 4.64 16.82
CA ASP A 113 12.85 3.64 17.63
C ASP A 113 11.91 2.86 18.58
N PHE A 114 10.60 3.15 18.56
CA PHE A 114 9.65 2.39 19.35
C PHE A 114 9.40 1.00 18.76
N LEU A 115 9.25 0.00 19.62
CA LEU A 115 8.89 -1.36 19.18
C LEU A 115 7.38 -1.44 18.93
N SER A 116 6.98 -1.58 17.68
CA SER A 116 5.59 -1.78 17.28
C SER A 116 5.46 -2.95 16.32
N TYR A 117 4.27 -3.54 16.26
CA TYR A 117 3.87 -4.37 15.14
C TYR A 117 3.79 -3.53 13.87
N PHE A 118 3.67 -4.16 12.71
CA PHE A 118 3.76 -3.44 11.44
C PHE A 118 2.96 -4.11 10.34
N VAL A 119 2.65 -3.33 9.30
CA VAL A 119 1.95 -3.82 8.12
C VAL A 119 2.90 -3.74 6.93
N CYS A 120 3.21 -4.89 6.32
CA CYS A 120 3.88 -4.95 5.02
C CYS A 120 2.84 -4.95 3.90
N TYR A 121 3.28 -4.67 2.68
CA TYR A 121 2.45 -4.92 1.51
C TYR A 121 3.24 -5.52 0.35
N THR A 122 2.50 -6.09 -0.58
CA THR A 122 2.99 -6.47 -1.90
C THR A 122 2.12 -5.84 -2.97
N ASP A 123 2.74 -5.37 -4.05
CA ASP A 123 2.06 -4.96 -5.26
C ASP A 123 2.23 -6.02 -6.34
N ALA A 124 1.18 -6.83 -6.56
CA ALA A 124 1.24 -7.92 -7.52
C ALA A 124 1.55 -7.44 -8.95
N GLN A 125 1.12 -6.23 -9.34
CA GLN A 125 1.42 -5.69 -10.67
C GLN A 125 2.89 -5.29 -10.78
N SER A 126 3.40 -4.51 -9.83
CA SER A 126 4.82 -4.12 -9.83
C SER A 126 5.73 -5.35 -9.74
N TYR A 127 5.36 -6.34 -8.93
CA TYR A 127 6.07 -7.61 -8.85
C TYR A 127 6.08 -8.35 -10.19
N CYS A 128 4.92 -8.51 -10.83
CA CYS A 128 4.82 -9.17 -12.13
C CYS A 128 5.57 -8.41 -13.23
N ARG A 129 5.57 -7.08 -13.24
CA ARG A 129 6.34 -6.29 -14.22
C ARG A 129 7.85 -6.35 -13.98
N LYS A 130 8.28 -6.54 -12.73
CA LYS A 130 9.69 -6.64 -12.36
C LYS A 130 10.31 -7.99 -12.72
N TYR A 131 9.57 -9.07 -12.51
CA TYR A 131 10.10 -10.45 -12.67
C TYR A 131 9.50 -11.21 -13.86
N TYR A 132 8.39 -10.73 -14.42
CA TYR A 132 7.66 -11.33 -15.55
C TYR A 132 7.22 -10.22 -16.53
N THR A 133 6.14 -10.43 -17.29
CA THR A 133 5.61 -9.41 -18.22
C THR A 133 4.66 -8.43 -17.53
N ASP A 134 3.52 -8.91 -17.04
CA ASP A 134 2.51 -8.15 -16.27
C ASP A 134 1.54 -9.17 -15.64
N LEU A 135 0.51 -8.71 -14.93
CA LEU A 135 -0.63 -9.53 -14.53
C LEU A 135 -1.39 -10.06 -15.76
N VAL A 136 -1.96 -11.26 -15.63
CA VAL A 136 -2.63 -11.96 -16.73
C VAL A 136 -3.87 -11.22 -17.23
N THR A 137 -4.04 -11.12 -18.56
CA THR A 137 -5.29 -10.72 -19.21
C THR A 137 -6.08 -11.97 -19.62
N ILE A 138 -7.40 -11.96 -19.42
CA ILE A 138 -8.28 -13.09 -19.72
C ILE A 138 -9.21 -12.67 -20.85
N ASN A 139 -9.02 -13.24 -22.04
CA ASN A 139 -9.72 -12.83 -23.25
C ASN A 139 -10.85 -13.77 -23.66
N ASN A 140 -10.94 -14.96 -23.05
CA ASN A 140 -11.98 -15.94 -23.33
C ASN A 140 -12.18 -16.94 -22.18
N LEU A 141 -13.24 -17.74 -22.28
CA LEU A 141 -13.58 -18.75 -21.27
C LEU A 141 -12.51 -19.84 -21.14
N HIS A 142 -11.80 -20.17 -22.23
CA HIS A 142 -10.77 -21.20 -22.20
C HIS A 142 -9.55 -20.75 -21.38
N GLU A 143 -9.07 -19.52 -21.59
CA GLU A 143 -8.02 -18.90 -20.76
C GLU A 143 -8.44 -18.84 -19.28
N ASN A 144 -9.70 -18.48 -19.00
CA ASN A 144 -10.24 -18.48 -17.65
C ASN A 144 -10.19 -19.88 -17.00
N GLN A 145 -10.51 -20.94 -17.77
CA GLN A 145 -10.45 -22.32 -17.28
C GLN A 145 -9.03 -22.79 -16.99
N LEU A 146 -8.04 -22.37 -17.78
CA LEU A 146 -6.64 -22.69 -17.53
C LEU A 146 -6.16 -22.11 -16.19
N ILE A 147 -6.57 -20.88 -15.85
CA ILE A 147 -6.23 -20.26 -14.57
C ILE A 147 -6.83 -21.06 -13.39
N TYR A 148 -8.08 -21.51 -13.49
CA TYR A 148 -8.69 -22.34 -12.45
C TYR A 148 -8.02 -23.71 -12.25
N ALA A 149 -7.33 -24.22 -13.28
CA ALA A 149 -6.59 -25.47 -13.18
C ALA A 149 -5.25 -25.29 -12.45
N GLU A 150 -4.63 -24.11 -12.55
CA GLU A 150 -3.32 -23.78 -11.96
C GLU A 150 -3.44 -23.17 -10.55
N VAL A 151 -4.55 -22.51 -10.24
CA VAL A 151 -4.78 -21.85 -8.94
C VAL A 151 -5.43 -22.83 -7.96
N ALA A 152 -4.85 -22.95 -6.76
CA ALA A 152 -5.42 -23.80 -5.71
C ALA A 152 -6.85 -23.37 -5.33
N GLN A 153 -7.71 -24.35 -5.06
CA GLN A 153 -9.11 -24.09 -4.71
C GLN A 153 -9.23 -23.19 -3.47
N GLY A 154 -10.06 -22.14 -3.58
CA GLY A 154 -10.28 -21.17 -2.52
C GLY A 154 -9.28 -20.01 -2.47
N THR A 155 -8.25 -20.02 -3.32
CA THR A 155 -7.27 -18.93 -3.39
C THR A 155 -7.79 -17.77 -4.23
N GLN A 156 -7.68 -16.56 -3.69
CA GLN A 156 -7.90 -15.32 -4.44
C GLN A 156 -6.59 -14.89 -5.10
N VAL A 157 -6.66 -14.53 -6.38
CA VAL A 157 -5.50 -14.04 -7.15
C VAL A 157 -5.82 -12.72 -7.85
N TRP A 158 -4.80 -11.88 -8.02
CA TRP A 158 -4.90 -10.65 -8.81
C TRP A 158 -4.74 -10.96 -10.29
N ILE A 159 -5.56 -10.33 -11.13
CA ILE A 159 -5.46 -10.39 -12.60
C ILE A 159 -5.33 -8.97 -13.15
N GLY A 160 -4.93 -8.84 -14.41
CA GLY A 160 -4.69 -7.56 -15.07
C GLY A 160 -5.94 -6.77 -15.45
N LEU A 161 -7.12 -7.15 -14.95
CA LEU A 161 -8.35 -6.39 -15.16
C LEU A 161 -8.40 -5.21 -14.19
N PHE A 162 -8.25 -4.00 -14.71
CA PHE A 162 -8.38 -2.76 -13.95
C PHE A 162 -9.42 -1.84 -14.60
N ARG A 163 -9.96 -0.91 -13.81
CA ARG A 163 -10.86 0.15 -14.29
C ARG A 163 -10.14 1.48 -14.17
N ASP A 164 -9.85 2.10 -15.30
CA ASP A 164 -9.28 3.42 -15.35
C ASP A 164 -10.41 4.47 -15.43
N PHE A 165 -10.40 5.46 -14.54
CA PHE A 165 -11.40 6.53 -14.51
C PHE A 165 -10.78 7.83 -15.02
N TRP A 166 -10.55 7.91 -16.33
CA TRP A 166 -10.33 9.20 -16.98
C TRP A 166 -11.64 9.66 -17.60
N GLN A 167 -12.21 10.73 -17.03
CA GLN A 167 -13.33 11.45 -17.63
C GLN A 167 -12.80 12.71 -18.29
N TRP A 168 -13.13 12.91 -19.56
CA TRP A 168 -12.91 14.20 -20.20
C TRP A 168 -13.81 15.25 -19.55
N SER A 169 -13.38 16.53 -19.53
CA SER A 169 -14.18 17.62 -18.95
C SER A 169 -15.54 17.81 -19.62
N ASP A 170 -15.69 17.30 -20.85
CA ASP A 170 -16.93 17.28 -21.62
C ASP A 170 -17.76 16.00 -21.44
N GLN A 171 -17.34 15.09 -20.55
CA GLN A 171 -17.96 13.80 -20.25
C GLN A 171 -18.01 12.81 -21.43
N ALA A 172 -17.20 13.02 -22.47
CA ALA A 172 -17.12 12.09 -23.59
C ALA A 172 -16.43 10.77 -23.17
N ASN A 173 -16.93 9.63 -23.65
CA ASN A 173 -16.24 8.34 -23.55
C ASN A 173 -15.15 8.28 -24.64
N SER A 174 -13.87 8.20 -24.27
CA SER A 174 -12.78 7.97 -25.24
C SER A 174 -12.49 6.48 -25.42
N THR A 175 -12.26 6.07 -26.65
CA THR A 175 -11.80 4.73 -27.05
C THR A 175 -10.33 4.71 -27.47
N PHE A 176 -9.59 5.80 -27.26
CA PHE A 176 -8.22 5.95 -27.75
C PHE A 176 -7.32 6.66 -26.73
N TYR A 177 -6.24 5.97 -26.34
CA TYR A 177 -5.11 6.54 -25.60
C TYR A 177 -3.87 6.34 -26.46
N SER A 178 -3.40 7.38 -27.15
CA SER A 178 -2.11 7.37 -27.84
C SER A 178 -1.31 8.56 -27.39
N TRP A 179 -0.38 8.28 -26.47
CA TRP A 179 0.62 9.25 -26.07
C TRP A 179 1.92 8.93 -26.81
N LYS A 180 2.33 9.84 -27.70
CA LYS A 180 3.74 10.01 -28.06
C LYS A 180 4.05 11.50 -27.88
N LEU A 181 5.17 11.77 -27.20
CA LEU A 181 5.77 13.08 -27.02
C LEU A 181 6.02 13.76 -28.38
#